data_AF-A0A813FMJ8-F1
#
_entry.id   AF-A0A813FMJ8-F1
#
_cell.length_a   1.000
_cell.length_b   1.000
_cell.length_c   1.000
_cell.angle_alpha   90.00
_cell.angle_beta   90.00
_cell.angle_gamma   90.00
#
_symmetry.space_group_name_H-M   'P 1'
#
loop_
_entity.id
_entity.type
_entity.pdbx_description
1 polymer ?
#
loop_
_entity_poly.entity_id
_entity_poly.type
_entity_poly.pdbx_seq_one_letter_code
_entity_poly.pdbx_strand_id
1 'polypeptide(L)'
;MHGYGRGSQKPTVKWRVCGRAARKVASELVKASLIKTEQLRIAAEWPSCWVKRKELVALMLELKHNPSCSSWKCSWSYVAGFFDAEGHVTANPCARSFRVALTQKHDEVLRVIQSFLENKGIAGCNIRSTGVAVRLETSRREAVRKILQEMLAAGLLIKRATAELVLESVLFDHLETRSKMIALSGKQSRYIRLEAEGCKRAADIQKLRCKLYRHASNGQLTEVENIQQLLVVLTQNHELLNTEARYHLLRKDIRSLLVQGAVPTRRHVLAKVP
;
A
#
# COMPACT_ATOMS: atom_id res chain seq x y z
N MET A 1 -3.99 12.70 -24.91
CA MET A 1 -2.87 11.89 -25.46
C MET A 1 -2.81 10.56 -24.73
N HIS A 2 -3.06 9.46 -25.42
CA HIS A 2 -2.90 8.10 -24.88
C HIS A 2 -1.42 7.73 -24.96
N GLY A 3 -0.80 7.42 -23.81
CA GLY A 3 0.50 6.78 -23.83
C GLY A 3 0.29 5.31 -24.18
N TYR A 4 0.90 4.82 -25.26
CA TYR A 4 0.97 3.38 -25.51
C TYR A 4 1.52 2.67 -24.27
N GLY A 5 0.77 1.69 -23.75
CA GLY A 5 1.17 0.93 -22.58
C GLY A 5 2.51 0.23 -22.86
N ARG A 6 3.56 0.61 -22.13
CA ARG A 6 4.81 -0.16 -22.10
C ARG A 6 4.56 -1.35 -21.19
N GLY A 7 5.06 -2.56 -21.49
CA GLY A 7 4.66 -3.82 -20.82
C GLY A 7 4.70 -3.88 -19.28
N SER A 8 5.30 -2.90 -18.59
CA SER A 8 5.27 -2.75 -17.12
C SER A 8 4.40 -1.61 -16.59
N GLN A 9 3.90 -0.71 -17.45
CA GLN A 9 3.05 0.44 -17.10
C GLN A 9 1.65 0.25 -17.68
N LYS A 10 0.65 0.25 -16.81
CA LYS A 10 -0.75 0.25 -17.25
C LYS A 10 -1.03 1.51 -18.07
N PRO A 11 -1.77 1.41 -19.19
CA PRO A 11 -2.25 2.60 -19.88
C PRO A 11 -3.02 3.46 -18.88
N THR A 12 -2.65 4.74 -18.80
CA THR A 12 -3.28 5.68 -17.86
C THR A 12 -4.11 6.67 -18.65
N VAL A 13 -5.40 6.74 -18.36
CA VAL A 13 -6.27 7.80 -18.87
C VAL A 13 -6.10 9.01 -17.98
N LYS A 14 -5.70 10.14 -18.57
CA LYS A 14 -5.58 11.43 -17.86
C LYS A 14 -6.75 12.32 -18.27
N TRP A 15 -7.68 12.50 -17.35
CA TRP A 15 -8.75 13.48 -17.50
C TRP A 15 -8.22 14.86 -17.13
N ARG A 16 -8.61 15.89 -17.90
CA ARG A 16 -8.29 17.28 -17.62
C ARG A 16 -9.56 18.09 -17.70
N VAL A 17 -9.82 18.89 -16.66
CA VAL A 17 -10.93 19.84 -16.61
C VAL A 17 -10.30 21.22 -16.44
N CYS A 18 -10.77 22.20 -17.20
CA CYS A 18 -10.22 23.56 -17.23
C CYS A 18 -11.30 24.63 -17.04
N GLY A 19 -10.89 25.86 -16.74
CA GLY A 19 -11.78 27.03 -16.72
C GLY A 19 -12.90 26.95 -15.68
N ARG A 20 -14.11 27.36 -16.07
CA ARG A 20 -15.28 27.41 -15.17
C ARG A 20 -15.66 26.04 -14.61
N ALA A 21 -15.56 24.99 -15.42
CA ALA A 21 -15.86 23.63 -14.98
C ALA A 21 -14.90 23.16 -13.89
N ALA A 22 -13.61 23.46 -14.01
CA ALA A 22 -12.60 23.11 -13.00
C ALA A 22 -12.89 23.80 -11.66
N ARG A 23 -13.25 25.09 -11.70
CA ARG A 23 -13.63 25.86 -10.50
C ARG A 23 -14.86 25.26 -9.80
N LYS A 24 -15.89 24.88 -10.58
CA LYS A 24 -17.09 24.23 -10.05
C LYS A 24 -16.75 22.89 -9.37
N VAL A 25 -15.96 22.05 -10.03
CA VAL A 25 -15.51 20.77 -9.46
C VAL A 25 -14.68 20.99 -8.20
N ALA A 26 -13.75 21.95 -8.20
CA ALA A 26 -12.96 22.27 -7.02
C ALA A 26 -13.84 22.69 -5.84
N SER A 27 -14.84 23.55 -6.08
CA SER A 27 -15.81 23.98 -5.07
C SER A 27 -16.59 22.81 -4.45
N GLU A 28 -17.01 21.82 -5.25
CA GLU A 28 -17.65 20.61 -4.73
C GLU A 28 -16.67 19.73 -3.96
N LEU A 29 -15.44 19.56 -4.46
CA LEU A 29 -14.41 18.75 -3.80
C LEU A 29 -13.94 19.34 -2.46
N VAL A 30 -13.98 20.67 -2.27
CA VAL A 30 -13.68 21.31 -0.97
C VAL A 30 -14.53 20.69 0.14
N LYS A 31 -15.81 20.35 -0.13
CA LYS A 31 -16.74 19.79 0.86
C LYS A 31 -16.37 18.38 1.30
N ALA A 32 -15.61 17.64 0.49
CA ALA A 32 -15.27 16.23 0.70
C ALA A 32 -13.76 15.98 0.92
N SER A 33 -12.92 17.00 0.79
CA SER A 33 -11.47 16.90 0.96
C SER A 33 -11.04 17.24 2.38
N LEU A 34 -10.01 16.54 2.88
CA LEU A 34 -9.35 16.88 4.16
C LEU A 34 -8.01 17.58 3.93
N ILE A 35 -7.15 16.95 3.14
CA ILE A 35 -5.75 17.38 2.99
C ILE A 35 -5.65 18.56 2.02
N LYS A 36 -6.50 18.57 0.98
CA LYS A 36 -6.38 19.50 -0.14
C LYS A 36 -7.38 20.65 -0.07
N THR A 37 -7.99 20.88 1.08
CA THR A 37 -9.12 21.81 1.22
C THR A 37 -8.72 23.22 0.81
N GLU A 38 -7.58 23.71 1.30
CA GLU A 38 -7.12 25.05 0.97
C GLU A 38 -6.66 25.16 -0.49
N GLN A 39 -5.94 24.16 -1.02
CA GLN A 39 -5.60 24.12 -2.44
C GLN A 39 -6.84 24.09 -3.35
N LEU A 40 -7.90 23.40 -2.92
CA LEU A 40 -9.15 23.32 -3.67
C LEU A 40 -9.95 24.62 -3.58
N ARG A 41 -9.91 25.36 -2.45
CA ARG A 41 -10.48 26.72 -2.35
C ARG A 41 -9.79 27.68 -3.30
N ILE A 42 -8.46 27.70 -3.28
CA ILE A 42 -7.66 28.48 -4.24
C ILE A 42 -8.03 28.11 -5.68
N ALA A 43 -8.17 26.81 -5.97
CA ALA A 43 -8.57 26.35 -7.30
C ALA A 43 -10.01 26.71 -7.67
N ALA A 44 -10.94 26.78 -6.71
CA ALA A 44 -12.32 27.20 -6.92
C ALA A 44 -12.41 28.69 -7.24
N GLU A 45 -11.55 29.51 -6.64
CA GLU A 45 -11.49 30.96 -6.80
C GLU A 45 -10.41 31.41 -7.80
N TRP A 46 -9.96 30.50 -8.68
CA TRP A 46 -8.78 30.72 -9.52
C TRP A 46 -8.90 32.01 -10.38
N PRO A 47 -7.96 32.97 -10.24
CA PRO A 47 -8.10 34.30 -10.81
C PRO A 47 -7.86 34.33 -12.32
N SER A 48 -8.36 35.39 -12.96
CA SER A 48 -8.12 35.63 -14.40
C SER A 48 -6.76 36.28 -14.68
N CYS A 49 -6.26 37.12 -13.77
CA CYS A 49 -5.01 37.86 -13.98
C CYS A 49 -3.76 37.00 -13.72
N TRP A 50 -2.73 37.19 -14.56
CA TRP A 50 -1.53 36.36 -14.54
C TRP A 50 -0.66 36.54 -13.29
N VAL A 51 -0.49 37.79 -12.82
CA VAL A 51 0.34 38.10 -11.63
C VAL A 51 -0.16 37.34 -10.40
N LYS A 52 -1.47 37.44 -10.08
CA LYS A 52 -2.07 36.70 -8.94
C LYS A 52 -2.00 35.19 -9.11
N ARG A 53 -2.07 34.65 -10.34
CA ARG A 53 -1.88 33.21 -10.56
C ARG A 53 -0.50 32.76 -10.12
N LYS A 54 0.55 33.54 -10.41
CA LYS A 54 1.92 33.20 -10.02
C LYS A 54 2.07 33.11 -8.49
N GLU A 55 1.48 34.05 -7.77
CA GLU A 55 1.45 34.07 -6.29
C GLU A 55 0.70 32.85 -5.74
N LEU A 56 -0.51 32.57 -6.25
CA LEU A 56 -1.31 31.43 -5.80
C LEU A 56 -0.68 30.08 -6.14
N VAL A 57 0.06 29.97 -7.25
CA VAL A 57 0.85 28.76 -7.54
C VAL A 57 1.92 28.54 -6.47
N ALA A 58 2.63 29.58 -6.06
CA ALA A 58 3.63 29.48 -4.99
C ALA A 58 2.98 29.04 -3.67
N LEU A 59 1.84 29.64 -3.31
CA LEU A 59 1.06 29.25 -2.14
C LEU A 59 0.57 27.79 -2.20
N MET A 60 0.05 27.33 -3.35
CA MET A 60 -0.37 25.94 -3.54
C MET A 60 0.81 24.96 -3.42
N LEU A 61 2.01 25.37 -3.86
CA LEU A 61 3.22 24.56 -3.69
C LEU A 61 3.61 24.45 -2.21
N GLU A 62 3.54 25.55 -1.46
CA GLU A 62 3.77 25.54 -0.01
C GLU A 62 2.77 24.63 0.72
N LEU A 63 1.47 24.78 0.42
CA LEU A 63 0.40 23.95 1.00
C LEU A 63 0.53 22.46 0.65
N LYS A 64 1.21 22.13 -0.46
CA LYS A 64 1.51 20.73 -0.81
C LYS A 64 2.54 20.11 0.14
N HIS A 65 3.44 20.93 0.70
CA HIS A 65 4.44 20.48 1.66
C HIS A 65 3.91 20.54 3.11
N ASN A 66 3.09 21.55 3.41
CA ASN A 66 2.51 21.80 4.71
C ASN A 66 0.97 21.83 4.59
N PRO A 67 0.31 20.66 4.46
CA PRO A 67 -1.15 20.62 4.46
C PRO A 67 -1.69 21.15 5.79
N SER A 68 -2.82 21.87 5.74
CA SER A 68 -3.52 22.29 6.95
C SER A 68 -4.73 21.38 7.17
N CYS A 69 -4.62 20.46 8.13
CA CYS A 69 -5.76 19.65 8.52
C CYS A 69 -6.64 20.44 9.52
N SER A 70 -7.66 21.14 9.01
CA SER A 70 -8.66 21.79 9.88
C SER A 70 -9.50 20.76 10.67
N SER A 71 -10.24 21.22 11.69
CA SER A 71 -11.00 20.48 12.72
C SER A 71 -12.15 19.57 12.23
N TRP A 72 -11.86 18.72 11.26
CA TRP A 72 -12.86 17.89 10.61
C TRP A 72 -13.20 16.64 11.41
N LYS A 73 -14.45 16.17 11.26
CA LYS A 73 -14.96 14.95 11.88
C LYS A 73 -14.86 13.77 10.93
N CYS A 74 -13.95 12.85 11.23
CA CYS A 74 -13.81 11.60 10.48
C CYS A 74 -15.06 10.71 10.55
N SER A 75 -15.32 9.99 9.45
CA SER A 75 -16.46 9.08 9.31
C SER A 75 -16.03 7.78 8.63
N TRP A 76 -16.81 6.71 8.80
CA TRP A 76 -16.52 5.42 8.17
C TRP A 76 -16.57 5.48 6.64
N SER A 77 -17.48 6.27 6.06
CA SER A 77 -17.56 6.44 4.61
C SER A 77 -16.29 7.10 4.05
N TYR A 78 -15.72 8.06 4.78
CA TYR A 78 -14.43 8.64 4.43
C TYR A 78 -13.30 7.60 4.54
N VAL A 79 -13.23 6.85 5.64
CA VAL A 79 -12.20 5.82 5.84
C VAL A 79 -12.29 4.75 4.75
N ALA A 80 -13.48 4.30 4.37
CA ALA A 80 -13.69 3.34 3.30
C ALA A 80 -13.21 3.86 1.94
N GLY A 81 -13.59 5.09 1.57
CA GLY A 81 -13.12 5.73 0.34
C GLY A 81 -11.60 5.97 0.32
N PHE A 82 -11.03 6.40 1.45
CA PHE A 82 -9.59 6.57 1.62
C PHE A 82 -8.84 5.24 1.52
N PHE A 83 -9.40 4.17 2.10
CA PHE A 83 -8.85 2.82 2.01
C PHE A 83 -8.90 2.25 0.59
N ASP A 84 -9.95 2.53 -0.16
CA ASP A 84 -10.02 2.17 -1.58
C ASP A 84 -8.96 2.87 -2.42
N ALA A 85 -8.57 4.09 -2.08
CA ALA A 85 -7.50 4.82 -2.76
C ALA A 85 -6.10 4.36 -2.33
N GLU A 86 -5.81 4.35 -1.02
CA GLU A 86 -4.45 4.27 -0.46
C GLU A 86 -4.22 3.08 0.47
N GLY A 87 -5.28 2.34 0.78
CA GLY A 87 -5.25 1.22 1.70
C GLY A 87 -4.80 -0.09 1.07
N HIS A 88 -4.47 -1.05 1.91
CA HIS A 88 -4.28 -2.44 1.49
C HIS A 88 -4.47 -3.41 2.65
N VAL A 89 -4.83 -4.64 2.32
CA VAL A 89 -4.87 -5.78 3.25
C VAL A 89 -3.79 -6.77 2.84
N THR A 90 -2.95 -7.18 3.80
CA THR A 90 -1.87 -8.14 3.58
C THR A 90 -2.06 -9.36 4.47
N ALA A 91 -1.93 -10.56 3.90
CA ALA A 91 -1.78 -11.79 4.69
C ALA A 91 -0.32 -11.98 5.11
N ASN A 92 -0.09 -12.20 6.40
CA ASN A 92 1.26 -12.49 6.91
C ASN A 92 1.72 -13.85 6.36
N PRO A 93 2.90 -13.97 5.74
CA PRO A 93 3.37 -15.26 5.20
C PRO A 93 3.69 -16.30 6.27
N CYS A 94 3.96 -15.89 7.50
CA CYS A 94 4.44 -16.77 8.57
C CYS A 94 3.39 -17.06 9.64
N ALA A 95 2.19 -16.46 9.54
CA ALA A 95 1.16 -16.60 10.56
C ALA A 95 -0.23 -16.41 9.93
N ARG A 96 -1.26 -17.04 10.53
CA ARG A 96 -2.67 -16.84 10.16
C ARG A 96 -3.20 -15.49 10.68
N SER A 97 -2.52 -14.41 10.31
CA SER A 97 -2.89 -13.04 10.64
C SER A 97 -2.92 -12.17 9.40
N PHE A 98 -3.76 -11.15 9.44
CA PHE A 98 -3.90 -10.15 8.41
C PHE A 98 -3.48 -8.80 8.96
N ARG A 99 -3.01 -7.94 8.05
CA ARG A 99 -2.68 -6.56 8.34
C ARG A 99 -3.53 -5.65 7.47
N VAL A 100 -4.18 -4.68 8.09
CA VAL A 100 -4.80 -3.54 7.41
C VAL A 100 -3.84 -2.38 7.55
N ALA A 101 -3.55 -1.71 6.44
CA ALA A 101 -2.64 -0.57 6.43
C ALA A 101 -3.10 0.53 5.48
N LEU A 102 -2.90 1.77 5.90
CA LEU A 102 -3.04 3.00 5.12
C LEU A 102 -1.66 3.64 5.02
N THR A 103 -1.22 4.02 3.82
CA THR A 103 0.07 4.70 3.61
C THR A 103 -0.17 6.09 3.04
N GLN A 104 0.53 7.08 3.55
CA GLN A 104 0.45 8.46 3.08
C GLN A 104 1.78 9.17 3.26
N LYS A 105 2.06 10.19 2.44
CA LYS A 105 3.29 10.99 2.57
C LYS A 105 3.32 11.82 3.87
N HIS A 106 2.18 12.40 4.23
CA HIS A 106 2.00 13.22 5.43
C HIS A 106 1.19 12.46 6.47
N ASP A 107 1.55 12.57 7.74
CA ASP A 107 0.96 11.78 8.83
C ASP A 107 -0.34 12.36 9.39
N GLU A 108 -0.63 13.65 9.16
CA GLU A 108 -1.79 14.35 9.72
C GLU A 108 -3.11 13.61 9.49
N VAL A 109 -3.41 13.22 8.25
CA VAL A 109 -4.64 12.46 7.93
C VAL A 109 -4.66 11.10 8.63
N LEU A 110 -3.49 10.47 8.79
CA LEU A 110 -3.38 9.17 9.45
C LEU A 110 -3.63 9.32 10.96
N ARG A 111 -3.20 10.43 11.58
CA ARG A 111 -3.52 10.75 12.99
C ARG A 111 -5.00 11.02 13.21
N VAL A 112 -5.65 11.73 12.27
CA VAL A 112 -7.11 11.93 12.30
C VAL A 112 -7.85 10.60 12.20
N ILE A 113 -7.45 9.72 11.27
CA ILE A 113 -8.03 8.38 11.13
C ILE A 113 -7.74 7.53 12.38
N GLN A 114 -6.53 7.56 12.92
CA GLN A 114 -6.18 6.85 14.14
C GLN A 114 -7.07 7.26 15.32
N SER A 115 -7.19 8.57 15.57
CA SER A 115 -8.01 9.12 16.65
C SER A 115 -9.49 8.72 16.46
N PHE A 116 -9.98 8.71 15.23
CA PHE A 116 -11.32 8.22 14.91
C PHE A 116 -11.50 6.74 15.24
N LEU A 117 -10.54 5.88 14.89
CA LEU A 117 -10.59 4.45 15.19
C LEU A 117 -10.56 4.20 16.71
N GLU A 118 -9.74 4.95 17.45
CA GLU A 118 -9.68 4.90 18.90
C GLU A 118 -11.02 5.30 19.53
N ASN A 119 -11.64 6.39 19.06
CA ASN A 119 -12.98 6.83 19.48
C ASN A 119 -14.09 5.81 19.15
N LYS A 120 -13.87 4.91 18.20
CA LYS A 120 -14.76 3.78 17.88
C LYS A 120 -14.43 2.51 18.69
N GLY A 121 -13.55 2.62 19.68
CA GLY A 121 -13.09 1.51 20.51
C GLY A 121 -12.22 0.51 19.76
N ILE A 122 -11.49 0.94 18.73
CA ILE A 122 -10.58 0.10 17.95
C ILE A 122 -9.14 0.47 18.29
N ALA A 123 -8.61 -0.19 19.32
CA ALA A 123 -7.26 0.06 19.81
C ALA A 123 -6.18 -0.71 19.03
N GLY A 124 -4.92 -0.26 19.13
CA GLY A 124 -3.76 -0.95 18.58
C GLY A 124 -3.51 -0.72 17.10
N CYS A 125 -4.00 0.40 16.56
CA CYS A 125 -3.53 0.96 15.31
C CYS A 125 -2.29 1.80 15.59
N ASN A 126 -1.20 1.57 14.86
CA ASN A 126 0.07 2.25 15.10
C ASN A 126 0.49 3.03 13.86
N ILE A 127 0.96 4.26 14.07
CA ILE A 127 1.60 5.07 13.04
C ILE A 127 3.10 4.78 13.05
N ARG A 128 3.66 4.51 11.87
CA ARG A 128 5.09 4.25 11.65
C ARG A 128 5.60 5.03 10.45
N SER A 129 6.77 5.65 10.58
CA SER A 129 7.47 6.27 9.46
C SER A 129 8.41 5.27 8.80
N THR A 130 8.46 5.27 7.47
CA THR A 130 9.39 4.46 6.67
C THR A 130 10.42 5.32 5.94
N GLY A 131 10.64 6.56 6.39
CA GLY A 131 11.51 7.57 5.76
C GLY A 131 10.91 8.23 4.52
N VAL A 132 10.24 7.46 3.65
CA VAL A 132 9.61 7.97 2.41
C VAL A 132 8.11 8.25 2.57
N ALA A 133 7.47 7.55 3.50
CA ALA A 133 6.04 7.66 3.77
C ALA A 133 5.76 7.32 5.23
N VAL A 134 4.56 7.63 5.65
CA VAL A 134 4.01 7.27 6.95
C VAL A 134 2.89 6.27 6.75
N ARG A 135 2.77 5.31 7.68
CA ARG A 135 1.81 4.23 7.62
C ARG A 135 1.04 4.10 8.92
N LEU A 136 -0.28 4.07 8.84
CA LEU A 136 -1.16 3.61 9.91
C LEU A 136 -1.48 2.13 9.66
N GLU A 137 -1.10 1.26 10.59
CA GLU A 137 -1.34 -0.18 10.44
C GLU A 137 -1.81 -0.85 11.74
N THR A 138 -2.60 -1.91 11.59
CA THR A 138 -2.86 -2.88 12.66
C THR A 138 -2.82 -4.31 12.13
N SER A 139 -2.33 -5.22 12.95
CA SER A 139 -2.38 -6.67 12.69
C SER A 139 -3.15 -7.43 13.79
N ARG A 140 -3.82 -6.70 14.69
CA ARG A 140 -4.66 -7.32 15.74
C ARG A 140 -5.92 -7.88 15.08
N ARG A 141 -6.19 -9.17 15.28
CA ARG A 141 -7.26 -9.90 14.59
C ARG A 141 -8.63 -9.23 14.74
N GLU A 142 -8.99 -8.86 15.97
CA GLU A 142 -10.27 -8.22 16.28
C GLU A 142 -10.38 -6.84 15.63
N ALA A 143 -9.33 -6.02 15.75
CA ALA A 143 -9.29 -4.69 15.13
C ALA A 143 -9.41 -4.77 13.61
N VAL A 144 -8.67 -5.68 12.96
CA VAL A 144 -8.76 -5.90 11.51
C VAL A 144 -10.18 -6.28 11.10
N ARG A 145 -10.80 -7.24 11.78
CA ARG A 145 -12.17 -7.68 11.45
C ARG A 145 -13.17 -6.52 11.60
N LYS A 146 -13.13 -5.81 12.73
CA LYS A 146 -14.04 -4.69 13.00
C LYS A 146 -13.86 -3.56 11.99
N ILE A 147 -12.61 -3.17 11.67
CA ILE A 147 -12.34 -2.16 10.64
C ILE A 147 -12.91 -2.57 9.28
N LEU A 148 -12.68 -3.82 8.85
CA LEU A 148 -13.17 -4.30 7.56
C LEU A 148 -14.70 -4.36 7.51
N GLN A 149 -15.36 -4.84 8.58
CA GLN A 149 -16.82 -4.87 8.69
C GLN A 149 -17.43 -3.46 8.58
N GLU A 150 -16.90 -2.51 9.33
CA GLU A 150 -17.38 -1.13 9.34
C GLU A 150 -17.15 -0.43 7.99
N MET A 151 -15.99 -0.65 7.34
CA MET A 151 -15.75 -0.13 6.00
C MET A 151 -16.69 -0.74 4.95
N LEU A 152 -16.98 -2.04 5.03
CA LEU A 152 -17.94 -2.71 4.14
C LEU A 152 -19.34 -2.11 4.31
N ALA A 153 -19.80 -1.96 5.55
CA ALA A 153 -21.08 -1.32 5.87
C ALA A 153 -21.14 0.13 5.39
N ALA A 154 -20.02 0.85 5.41
CA ALA A 154 -19.91 2.23 4.97
C ALA A 154 -19.65 2.41 3.46
N GLY A 155 -19.68 1.32 2.68
CA GLY A 155 -19.61 1.37 1.22
C GLY A 155 -18.20 1.19 0.63
N LEU A 156 -17.35 0.34 1.22
CA LEU A 156 -16.11 -0.10 0.57
C LEU A 156 -16.41 -0.78 -0.78
N LEU A 157 -15.76 -0.33 -1.85
CA LEU A 157 -16.05 -0.75 -3.23
C LEU A 157 -14.89 -1.53 -3.85
N ILE A 158 -13.75 -0.88 -4.07
CA ILE A 158 -12.63 -1.43 -4.86
C ILE A 158 -12.03 -2.65 -4.15
N LYS A 159 -11.93 -2.60 -2.82
CA LYS A 159 -11.31 -3.65 -2.00
C LYS A 159 -12.34 -4.52 -1.25
N ARG A 160 -13.62 -4.45 -1.64
CA ARG A 160 -14.72 -5.23 -1.04
C ARG A 160 -14.43 -6.73 -0.99
N ALA A 161 -14.16 -7.35 -2.14
CA ALA A 161 -13.94 -8.79 -2.22
C ALA A 161 -12.76 -9.27 -1.35
N THR A 162 -11.70 -8.47 -1.26
CA THR A 162 -10.55 -8.77 -0.39
C THR A 162 -10.93 -8.67 1.08
N ALA A 163 -11.76 -7.70 1.46
CA ALA A 163 -12.25 -7.54 2.82
C ALA A 163 -13.18 -8.71 3.24
N GLU A 164 -14.13 -9.07 2.39
CA GLU A 164 -15.05 -10.21 2.59
C GLU A 164 -14.27 -11.52 2.78
N LEU A 165 -13.33 -11.81 1.88
CA LEU A 165 -12.46 -12.98 1.97
C LEU A 165 -11.70 -13.05 3.31
N VAL A 166 -11.23 -11.91 3.82
CA VAL A 166 -10.53 -11.85 5.11
C VAL A 166 -11.48 -12.07 6.28
N LEU A 167 -12.74 -11.64 6.18
CA LEU A 167 -13.76 -11.91 7.20
C LEU A 167 -14.18 -13.39 7.20
N GLU A 168 -14.21 -14.01 6.02
CA GLU A 168 -14.50 -15.43 5.81
C GLU A 168 -13.30 -16.35 6.05
N SER A 169 -12.09 -15.81 6.26
CA SER A 169 -10.85 -16.59 6.38
C SER A 169 -10.84 -17.64 7.50
N VAL A 170 -11.81 -17.59 8.41
CA VAL A 170 -12.02 -18.62 9.43
C VAL A 170 -12.36 -19.97 8.79
N LEU A 171 -13.04 -19.94 7.64
CA LEU A 171 -13.52 -21.10 6.90
C LEU A 171 -12.45 -21.77 6.02
N PHE A 172 -11.34 -21.07 5.75
CA PHE A 172 -10.32 -21.52 4.81
C PHE A 172 -8.98 -21.76 5.52
N ASP A 173 -8.15 -22.64 4.94
CA ASP A 173 -6.75 -22.74 5.33
C ASP A 173 -6.01 -21.43 5.01
N HIS A 174 -4.91 -21.18 5.73
CA HIS A 174 -4.09 -19.99 5.53
C HIS A 174 -3.53 -19.91 4.10
N LEU A 175 -3.05 -21.02 3.53
CA LEU A 175 -2.49 -21.04 2.18
C LEU A 175 -3.58 -20.79 1.13
N GLU A 176 -4.75 -21.38 1.34
CA GLU A 176 -5.90 -21.16 0.46
C GLU A 176 -6.37 -19.71 0.49
N THR A 177 -6.52 -19.12 1.69
CA THR A 177 -6.90 -17.70 1.83
C THR A 177 -5.90 -16.80 1.12
N ARG A 178 -4.60 -17.07 1.30
CA ARG A 178 -3.54 -16.30 0.64
C ARG A 178 -3.60 -16.43 -0.87
N SER A 179 -3.86 -17.63 -1.40
CA SER A 179 -4.04 -17.88 -2.84
C SER A 179 -5.23 -17.10 -3.41
N LYS A 180 -6.38 -17.09 -2.70
CA LYS A 180 -7.55 -16.31 -3.09
C LYS A 180 -7.29 -14.80 -3.03
N MET A 181 -6.64 -14.30 -1.97
CA MET A 181 -6.25 -12.88 -1.87
C MET A 181 -5.31 -12.46 -3.00
N ILE A 182 -4.44 -13.37 -3.43
CA ILE A 182 -3.50 -13.20 -4.53
C ILE A 182 -4.20 -12.98 -5.86
N ALA A 183 -5.32 -13.68 -6.10
CA ALA A 183 -6.14 -13.52 -7.29
C ALA A 183 -6.88 -12.16 -7.32
N LEU A 184 -7.26 -11.65 -6.14
CA LEU A 184 -7.94 -10.36 -5.98
C LEU A 184 -6.97 -9.17 -6.03
N SER A 185 -5.69 -9.39 -5.73
CA SER A 185 -4.67 -8.35 -5.67
C SER A 185 -4.01 -8.11 -7.03
N GLY A 186 -3.78 -6.85 -7.39
CA GLY A 186 -3.15 -6.46 -8.65
C GLY A 186 -1.80 -7.15 -8.95
N LYS A 187 -1.45 -7.24 -10.24
CA LYS A 187 -0.26 -7.96 -10.75
C LYS A 187 1.08 -7.44 -10.22
N GLN A 188 1.16 -6.24 -9.65
CA GLN A 188 2.43 -5.62 -9.21
C GLN A 188 3.16 -6.44 -8.14
N SER A 189 2.44 -7.02 -7.18
CA SER A 189 3.07 -7.86 -6.16
C SER A 189 3.29 -9.31 -6.62
N ARG A 190 2.88 -9.68 -7.85
CA ARG A 190 2.92 -11.07 -8.34
C ARG A 190 4.31 -11.67 -8.22
N TYR A 191 5.34 -10.91 -8.61
CA TYR A 191 6.74 -11.34 -8.60
C TYR A 191 7.44 -11.12 -7.26
N ILE A 192 6.76 -10.78 -6.17
CA ILE A 192 7.39 -10.65 -4.84
C ILE A 192 6.76 -11.68 -3.87
N ARG A 193 5.72 -12.38 -4.32
CA ARG A 193 4.97 -13.31 -3.49
C ARG A 193 5.78 -14.59 -3.24
N LEU A 194 5.79 -14.99 -1.96
CA LEU A 194 6.28 -16.30 -1.55
C LEU A 194 5.22 -17.36 -1.86
N GLU A 195 5.67 -18.45 -2.48
CA GLU A 195 4.94 -19.72 -2.62
C GLU A 195 4.86 -20.47 -1.28
N ALA A 196 4.20 -21.62 -1.23
CA ALA A 196 4.03 -22.40 0.00
C ALA A 196 5.37 -22.74 0.67
N GLU A 197 6.34 -23.26 -0.10
CA GLU A 197 7.69 -23.53 0.40
C GLU A 197 8.44 -22.26 0.81
N GLY A 198 8.22 -21.15 0.09
CA GLY A 198 8.76 -19.85 0.46
C GLY A 198 8.22 -19.36 1.81
N CYS A 199 6.93 -19.56 2.07
CA CYS A 199 6.29 -19.22 3.34
C CYS A 199 6.84 -20.08 4.48
N LYS A 200 7.02 -21.39 4.24
CA LYS A 200 7.63 -22.31 5.22
C LYS A 200 9.05 -21.86 5.60
N ARG A 201 9.91 -21.59 4.62
CA ARG A 201 11.26 -21.06 4.86
C ARG A 201 11.24 -19.74 5.64
N ALA A 202 10.36 -18.81 5.27
CA ALA A 202 10.22 -17.54 5.98
C ALA A 202 9.77 -17.73 7.44
N ALA A 203 8.87 -18.68 7.70
CA ALA A 203 8.43 -19.03 9.04
C ALA A 203 9.57 -19.62 9.88
N ASP A 204 10.40 -20.50 9.31
CA ASP A 204 11.54 -21.10 10.02
C ASP A 204 12.64 -20.08 10.33
N ILE A 205 12.94 -19.17 9.40
CA ILE A 205 13.83 -18.02 9.64
C ILE A 205 13.27 -17.17 10.79
N GLN A 206 11.97 -16.89 10.80
CA GLN A 206 11.36 -16.10 11.87
C GLN A 206 11.46 -16.80 13.23
N LYS A 207 11.23 -18.12 13.30
CA LYS A 207 11.40 -18.91 14.53
C LYS A 207 12.84 -18.82 15.05
N LEU A 208 13.84 -18.89 14.17
CA LEU A 208 15.25 -18.76 14.54
C LEU A 208 15.58 -17.35 15.04
N ARG A 209 15.05 -16.30 14.43
CA ARG A 209 15.19 -14.92 14.96
C ARG A 209 14.61 -14.78 16.36
N CYS A 210 13.45 -15.37 16.62
CA CYS A 210 12.84 -15.39 17.95
C CYS A 210 13.65 -16.23 18.96
N LYS A 211 14.31 -17.31 18.53
CA LYS A 211 15.26 -18.06 19.36
C LYS A 211 16.50 -17.21 19.67
N LEU A 212 17.13 -16.62 18.66
CA LEU A 212 18.29 -15.74 18.79
C LEU A 212 18.05 -14.66 19.84
N TYR A 213 16.93 -13.95 19.76
CA TYR A 213 16.56 -12.91 20.72
C TYR A 213 16.50 -13.45 22.16
N ARG A 214 15.84 -14.60 22.38
CA ARG A 214 15.73 -15.21 23.72
C ARG A 214 17.09 -15.65 24.28
N HIS A 215 17.93 -16.29 23.46
CA HIS A 215 19.27 -16.71 23.89
C HIS A 215 20.18 -15.51 24.18
N ALA A 216 20.08 -14.44 23.38
CA ALA A 216 20.81 -13.20 23.61
C ALA A 216 20.41 -12.55 24.95
N SER A 217 19.10 -12.50 25.26
CA SER A 217 18.62 -11.99 26.56
C SER A 217 19.06 -12.84 27.76
N ASN A 218 19.33 -14.13 27.55
CA ASN A 218 19.78 -15.06 28.60
C ASN A 218 21.31 -15.15 28.71
N GLY A 219 22.08 -14.38 27.95
CA GLY A 219 23.56 -14.40 27.99
C GLY A 219 24.20 -15.66 27.41
N GLN A 220 23.49 -16.45 26.60
CA GLN A 220 23.99 -17.71 26.04
C GLN A 220 24.79 -17.47 24.74
N LEU A 221 26.01 -16.93 24.86
CA LEU A 221 26.82 -16.43 23.74
C LEU A 221 27.09 -17.47 22.64
N THR A 222 27.46 -18.70 23.02
CA THR A 222 27.76 -19.77 22.04
C THR A 222 26.55 -20.09 21.16
N GLU A 223 25.34 -20.15 21.74
CA GLU A 223 24.14 -20.43 20.95
C GLU A 223 23.66 -19.25 20.12
N VAL A 224 23.93 -18.03 20.58
CA VAL A 224 23.71 -16.83 19.79
C VAL A 224 24.55 -16.89 18.50
N GLU A 225 25.84 -17.23 18.61
CA GLU A 225 26.73 -17.36 17.46
C GLU A 225 26.28 -18.45 16.49
N ASN A 226 25.97 -19.65 17.01
CA ASN A 226 25.48 -20.78 16.21
C ASN A 226 24.19 -20.43 15.45
N ILE A 227 23.20 -19.83 16.13
CA ILE A 227 21.94 -19.43 15.51
C ILE A 227 22.16 -18.33 14.47
N GLN A 228 23.08 -17.40 14.72
CA GLN A 228 23.39 -16.31 13.80
C GLN A 228 24.03 -16.83 12.51
N GLN A 229 24.97 -17.78 12.59
CA GLN A 229 25.55 -18.43 11.41
C GLN A 229 24.48 -19.17 10.60
N LEU A 230 23.62 -19.96 11.25
CA LEU A 230 22.52 -20.66 10.59
C LEU A 230 21.52 -19.69 9.93
N LEU A 231 21.21 -18.57 10.58
CA LEU A 231 20.33 -17.54 10.03
C LEU A 231 20.87 -16.91 8.75
N VAL A 232 22.18 -16.68 8.67
CA VAL A 232 22.84 -16.17 7.45
C VAL A 232 22.63 -17.15 6.29
N VAL A 233 22.96 -18.43 6.50
CA VAL A 233 22.82 -19.48 5.48
C VAL A 233 21.36 -19.60 5.00
N LEU A 234 20.40 -19.68 5.93
CA LEU A 234 18.99 -19.83 5.57
C LEU A 234 18.42 -18.59 4.88
N THR A 235 18.86 -17.38 5.25
CA THR A 235 18.42 -16.14 4.60
C THR A 235 18.95 -16.07 3.17
N GLN A 236 20.23 -16.37 2.95
CA GLN A 236 20.83 -16.42 1.61
C GLN A 236 20.13 -17.45 0.71
N ASN A 237 19.91 -18.66 1.23
CA ASN A 237 19.20 -19.70 0.47
C ASN A 237 17.75 -19.28 0.15
N HIS A 238 17.06 -18.65 1.10
CA HIS A 238 15.71 -18.13 0.87
C HIS A 238 15.68 -17.06 -0.23
N GLU A 239 16.64 -16.14 -0.23
CA GLU A 239 16.77 -15.09 -1.25
C GLU A 239 17.09 -15.66 -2.63
N LEU A 240 18.00 -16.65 -2.71
CA LEU A 240 18.34 -17.34 -3.95
C LEU A 240 17.11 -18.01 -4.57
N LEU A 241 16.45 -18.88 -3.81
CA LEU A 241 15.28 -19.63 -4.28
C LEU A 241 14.11 -18.71 -4.67
N ASN A 242 13.91 -17.61 -3.93
CA ASN A 242 12.91 -16.61 -4.33
C ASN A 242 13.29 -15.91 -5.63
N THR A 243 14.58 -15.64 -5.85
CA THR A 243 15.06 -15.02 -7.10
C THR A 243 14.85 -15.93 -8.30
N GLU A 244 15.15 -17.23 -8.15
CA GLU A 244 14.90 -18.24 -9.17
C GLU A 244 13.41 -18.35 -9.50
N ALA A 245 12.54 -18.49 -8.48
CA ALA A 245 11.10 -18.56 -8.67
C ALA A 245 10.55 -17.32 -9.41
N ARG A 246 11.02 -16.12 -9.03
CA ARG A 246 10.67 -14.86 -9.71
C ARG A 246 11.10 -14.85 -11.17
N TYR A 247 12.32 -15.30 -11.46
CA TYR A 247 12.84 -15.38 -12.81
C TYR A 247 12.03 -16.37 -13.67
N HIS A 248 11.72 -17.55 -13.14
CA HIS A 248 10.89 -18.54 -13.82
C HIS A 248 9.49 -17.99 -14.13
N LEU A 249 8.85 -17.34 -13.17
CA LEU A 249 7.53 -16.75 -13.35
C LEU A 249 7.55 -15.62 -14.38
N LEU A 250 8.55 -14.73 -14.31
CA LEU A 250 8.73 -13.65 -15.28
C LEU A 250 8.95 -14.21 -16.69
N ARG A 251 9.80 -15.23 -16.85
CA ARG A 251 10.05 -15.87 -18.14
C ARG A 251 8.79 -16.54 -18.71
N LYS A 252 7.98 -17.17 -17.86
CA LYS A 252 6.68 -17.75 -18.24
C LYS A 252 5.71 -16.66 -18.73
N ASP A 253 5.59 -15.56 -17.99
CA ASP A 253 4.72 -14.45 -18.36
C ASP A 253 5.18 -13.76 -19.65
N ILE A 254 6.50 -13.55 -19.83
CA ILE A 254 7.06 -13.01 -21.08
C ILE A 254 6.70 -13.90 -22.26
N ARG A 255 6.92 -15.23 -22.15
CA ARG A 255 6.54 -16.17 -23.21
C ARG A 255 5.05 -16.12 -23.52
N SER A 256 4.19 -16.08 -22.48
CA SER A 256 2.75 -15.95 -22.66
C SER A 256 2.37 -14.67 -23.40
N LEU A 257 3.02 -13.55 -23.08
CA LEU A 257 2.78 -12.27 -23.75
C LEU A 257 3.22 -12.32 -25.21
N LEU A 258 4.39 -12.92 -25.51
CA LEU A 258 4.87 -13.08 -26.90
C LEU A 258 3.90 -13.92 -27.73
N VAL A 259 3.36 -15.01 -27.17
CA VAL A 259 2.33 -15.84 -27.83
C VAL A 259 1.04 -15.04 -28.08
N GLN A 260 0.70 -14.09 -27.22
CA GLN A 260 -0.44 -13.18 -27.37
C GLN A 260 -0.17 -11.99 -28.32
N GLY A 261 0.95 -12.02 -29.07
CA GLY A 261 1.28 -10.98 -30.04
C GLY A 261 1.99 -9.75 -29.44
N ALA A 262 2.46 -9.81 -28.20
CA ALA A 262 3.30 -8.74 -27.67
C ALA A 262 4.63 -8.67 -28.44
N VAL A 263 5.03 -7.47 -28.84
CA VAL A 263 6.29 -7.25 -29.58
C VAL A 263 7.35 -6.68 -28.62
N PRO A 264 8.57 -7.26 -28.56
CA PRO A 264 9.66 -6.68 -27.79
C PRO A 264 10.03 -5.30 -28.33
N THR A 265 9.83 -4.25 -27.54
CA THR A 265 10.33 -2.92 -27.90
C THR A 265 11.82 -2.87 -27.59
N ARG A 266 12.68 -2.78 -28.61
CA ARG A 266 14.09 -2.42 -28.39
C ARG A 266 14.12 -1.02 -27.81
N ARG A 267 14.46 -0.89 -26.52
CA ARG A 267 14.93 0.41 -26.03
C ARG A 267 16.23 0.69 -26.78
N HIS A 268 16.27 1.75 -27.58
CA HIS A 268 17.53 2.41 -27.85
C HIS A 268 18.09 2.79 -26.48
N VAL A 269 19.04 2.01 -25.99
CA VAL A 269 19.93 2.44 -24.93
C VAL A 269 20.70 3.57 -25.58
N LEU A 270 20.17 4.80 -25.48
CA LEU A 270 20.98 5.98 -25.67
C LEU A 270 22.05 5.84 -24.60
N ALA A 271 23.19 5.28 -24.99
CA ALA A 271 24.39 5.37 -24.20
C ALA A 271 24.52 6.86 -23.89
N LYS A 272 24.40 7.20 -22.61
CA LYS A 272 24.92 8.48 -22.15
C LYS A 272 26.42 8.35 -22.36
N VAL A 273 26.89 8.77 -23.54
CA VAL A 273 28.29 9.03 -23.77
C VAL A 273 28.66 10.09 -22.72
N PRO A 274 29.67 9.82 -21.88
CA PRO A 274 30.05 10.71 -20.78
C PRO A 274 30.43 12.11 -21.26
#